data_AF-A0A388KDC8-F1
#
_entry.id   AF-A0A388KDC8-F1
#
_cell.length_a   1.000
_cell.length_b   1.000
_cell.length_c   1.000
_cell.angle_alpha   90.00
_cell.angle_beta   90.00
_cell.angle_gamma   90.00
#
_symmetry.space_group_name_H-M   'P 1'
#
loop_
_entity.id
_entity.type
_entity.pdbx_description
1 polymer ?
#
loop_
_entity_poly.entity_id
_entity_poly.type
_entity_poly.pdbx_seq_one_letter_code
_entity_poly.pdbx_strand_id
1 'polypeptide(L)'
;MAEALEDEEEQGHTEAGQLLDFRTAFHGSVFEKYHVLPLQLATLDAGSVVWTPPFIKICHFLLLPGNGDLLKRNREAFVNEFVQFCDAEDDTIRQLRPLIGKLEPIIADCHDAADVASKFMTEFGLFRKGEESEDAVRDRFRKMGTYRGSYTDLHVGQYLALCIQQFALSHSMRVLVRAFRRAGVDVTRECDETLARKLYDVGKAGAPDFDYLPIDNFNIFDTIVHLIDFDLVGIDGEHFPLRMILTTYPSNHDGWSAEVRDRQKGTLIAICAGEMSDDVLDEWYNEDTGARTLVKILDGNVVEERYKPHGDVPTRLTTVTTSADSSSSRFCKLGDGGVLDEDEDCDAAPAAVLLALH
;
A
#
# COMPACT_ATOMS: atom_id res chain seq x y z
N MET A 1 -36.30 43.13 -17.72
CA MET A 1 -35.67 42.04 -18.51
C MET A 1 -34.30 41.81 -17.92
N ALA A 2 -34.21 40.85 -17.02
CA ALA A 2 -32.95 40.35 -16.45
C ALA A 2 -33.10 38.83 -16.50
N GLU A 3 -32.37 38.19 -17.40
CA GLU A 3 -32.29 36.74 -17.54
C GLU A 3 -31.39 36.21 -16.42
N ALA A 4 -31.95 35.32 -15.61
CA ALA A 4 -31.20 34.50 -14.67
C ALA A 4 -30.64 33.32 -15.46
N LEU A 5 -29.31 33.15 -15.42
CA LEU A 5 -28.62 31.95 -15.87
C LEU A 5 -28.69 30.95 -14.71
N GLU A 6 -29.40 29.85 -14.94
CA GLU A 6 -29.37 28.66 -14.08
C GLU A 6 -28.18 27.81 -14.54
N ASP A 7 -27.12 27.76 -13.71
CA ASP A 7 -26.01 26.84 -13.89
C ASP A 7 -26.43 25.47 -13.34
N GLU A 8 -26.65 24.51 -14.24
CA GLU A 8 -26.80 23.10 -13.91
C GLU A 8 -25.42 22.50 -13.59
N GLU A 9 -25.10 22.33 -12.30
CA GLU A 9 -23.98 21.47 -11.89
C GLU A 9 -24.38 20.00 -12.06
N GLU A 10 -23.84 19.36 -13.11
CA GLU A 10 -23.82 17.91 -13.27
C GLU A 10 -23.11 17.25 -12.08
N GLN A 11 -23.89 16.74 -11.13
CA GLN A 11 -23.43 15.81 -10.10
C GLN A 11 -23.18 14.44 -10.72
N GLY A 12 -21.99 14.26 -11.30
CA GLY A 12 -21.43 12.94 -11.57
C GLY A 12 -21.11 12.24 -10.25
N HIS A 13 -22.03 11.38 -9.78
CA HIS A 13 -21.77 10.42 -8.72
C HIS A 13 -20.74 9.39 -9.18
N THR A 14 -19.45 9.74 -9.15
CA THR A 14 -18.41 8.74 -8.95
C THR A 14 -18.56 8.23 -7.52
N GLU A 15 -18.57 6.91 -7.34
CA GLU A 15 -18.40 6.22 -6.06
C GLU A 15 -17.01 6.55 -5.51
N ALA A 16 -16.82 7.80 -5.09
CA ALA A 16 -15.65 8.28 -4.40
C ALA A 16 -15.60 7.52 -3.08
N GLY A 17 -14.59 6.64 -2.96
CA GLY A 17 -14.33 5.92 -1.71
C GLY A 17 -14.43 6.89 -0.54
N GLN A 18 -15.15 6.48 0.50
CA GLN A 18 -15.40 7.29 1.69
C GLN A 18 -14.07 7.90 2.16
N LEU A 19 -13.92 9.20 1.92
CA LEU A 19 -12.73 9.92 2.29
C LEU A 19 -12.80 10.09 3.81
N LEU A 20 -11.85 9.52 4.54
CA LEU A 20 -11.80 9.68 5.99
C LEU A 20 -11.54 11.16 6.30
N ASP A 21 -12.55 11.85 6.83
CA ASP A 21 -12.37 13.20 7.35
C ASP A 21 -11.67 13.13 8.71
N PHE A 22 -10.34 13.24 8.70
CA PHE A 22 -9.53 13.21 9.92
C PHE A 22 -9.92 14.26 10.97
N ARG A 23 -10.64 15.33 10.60
CA ARG A 23 -11.10 16.33 11.59
C ARG A 23 -12.30 15.86 12.39
N THR A 24 -13.22 15.15 11.77
CA THR A 24 -14.49 14.74 12.41
C THR A 24 -14.52 13.26 12.76
N ALA A 25 -13.76 12.41 12.06
CA ALA A 25 -13.73 10.96 12.26
C ALA A 25 -13.29 10.54 13.66
N PHE A 26 -12.57 11.41 14.38
CA PHE A 26 -12.09 11.16 15.72
C PHE A 26 -12.83 11.97 16.80
N HIS A 27 -13.86 12.74 16.43
CA HIS A 27 -14.65 13.48 17.40
C HIS A 27 -15.42 12.53 18.33
N GLY A 28 -15.34 12.77 19.63
CA GLY A 28 -15.79 11.88 20.71
C GLY A 28 -14.89 10.66 20.95
N SER A 29 -13.83 10.44 20.16
CA SER A 29 -13.01 9.24 20.26
C SER A 29 -12.00 9.31 21.40
N VAL A 30 -11.51 8.14 21.77
CA VAL A 30 -10.31 7.94 22.59
C VAL A 30 -9.15 8.80 22.06
N PHE A 31 -8.89 8.87 20.75
CA PHE A 31 -7.80 9.67 20.21
C PHE A 31 -7.94 11.18 20.49
N GLU A 32 -9.16 11.72 20.39
CA GLU A 32 -9.45 13.10 20.79
C GLU A 32 -9.27 13.28 22.31
N LYS A 33 -9.70 12.28 23.09
CA LYS A 33 -9.50 12.26 24.56
C LYS A 33 -8.03 12.10 24.97
N TYR A 34 -7.20 11.47 24.16
CA TYR A 34 -5.78 11.16 24.43
C TYR A 34 -4.81 12.02 23.60
N HIS A 35 -5.29 13.13 23.04
CA HIS A 35 -4.45 14.22 22.51
C HIS A 35 -3.61 13.87 21.29
N VAL A 36 -4.06 12.92 20.46
CA VAL A 36 -3.44 12.62 19.16
C VAL A 36 -4.24 13.32 18.08
N LEU A 37 -3.62 14.27 17.38
CA LEU A 37 -4.22 15.00 16.26
C LEU A 37 -3.66 14.47 14.94
N PRO A 38 -4.37 13.58 14.21
CA PRO A 38 -3.94 13.16 12.89
C PRO A 38 -4.06 14.32 11.90
N LEU A 39 -3.04 14.51 11.07
CA LEU A 39 -2.93 15.64 10.16
C LEU A 39 -2.97 15.18 8.70
N GLN A 40 -2.17 14.17 8.36
CA GLN A 40 -2.02 13.68 6.99
C GLN A 40 -1.84 12.16 6.99
N LEU A 41 -2.45 11.51 5.99
CA LEU A 41 -2.14 10.14 5.60
C LEU A 41 -1.73 10.14 4.13
N ALA A 42 -0.55 9.62 3.84
CA ALA A 42 -0.10 9.32 2.49
C ALA A 42 0.16 7.82 2.39
N THR A 43 -0.41 7.17 1.38
CA THR A 43 -0.31 5.72 1.17
C THR A 43 0.23 5.46 -0.22
N LEU A 44 1.21 4.57 -0.31
CA LEU A 44 1.64 3.96 -1.57
C LEU A 44 1.28 2.48 -1.53
N ASP A 45 0.35 2.08 -2.39
CA ASP A 45 -0.02 0.69 -2.65
C ASP A 45 0.50 0.30 -4.03
N ALA A 46 1.75 -0.14 -4.08
CA ALA A 46 2.42 -0.53 -5.32
C ALA A 46 1.67 -1.67 -6.03
N GLY A 47 1.11 -2.60 -5.25
CA GLY A 47 0.34 -3.76 -5.71
C GLY A 47 -0.88 -3.36 -6.52
N SER A 48 -1.62 -2.34 -6.08
CA SER A 48 -2.85 -1.90 -6.74
C SER A 48 -2.72 -1.55 -8.22
N VAL A 49 -1.52 -1.17 -8.68
CA VAL A 49 -1.26 -0.81 -10.08
C VAL A 49 -0.56 -1.93 -10.84
N VAL A 50 0.44 -2.57 -10.23
CA VAL A 50 1.27 -3.58 -10.92
C VAL A 50 0.55 -4.93 -11.06
N TRP A 51 -0.40 -5.24 -10.18
CA TRP A 51 -1.25 -6.43 -10.28
C TRP A 51 -2.45 -6.25 -11.21
N THR A 52 -2.53 -5.12 -11.92
CA THR A 52 -3.55 -4.96 -12.96
C THR A 52 -3.28 -5.92 -14.12
N PRO A 53 -4.33 -6.44 -14.78
CA PRO A 53 -4.17 -7.40 -15.86
C PRO A 53 -3.18 -6.97 -16.97
N PRO A 54 -3.12 -5.69 -17.40
CA PRO A 54 -2.14 -5.30 -18.41
C PRO A 54 -0.68 -5.44 -17.96
N PHE A 55 -0.33 -5.07 -16.73
CA PHE A 55 1.06 -5.24 -16.25
C PHE A 55 1.44 -6.71 -16.06
N ILE A 56 0.47 -7.59 -15.77
CA ILE A 56 0.70 -9.04 -15.73
C ILE A 56 0.84 -9.60 -17.16
N LYS A 57 -0.06 -9.21 -18.07
CA LYS A 57 -0.15 -9.78 -19.43
C LYS A 57 0.90 -9.25 -20.40
N ILE A 58 1.47 -8.07 -20.18
CA ILE A 58 2.41 -7.44 -21.13
C ILE A 58 3.62 -8.34 -21.44
N CYS A 59 4.11 -9.09 -20.45
CA CYS A 59 5.25 -9.97 -20.64
C CYS A 59 4.90 -11.21 -21.46
N HIS A 60 3.75 -11.81 -21.19
CA HIS A 60 3.25 -12.92 -22.01
C HIS A 60 3.06 -12.47 -23.45
N PHE A 61 2.50 -11.27 -23.65
CA PHE A 61 2.31 -10.69 -24.97
C PHE A 61 3.65 -10.42 -25.68
N LEU A 62 4.65 -9.88 -24.99
CA LEU A 62 5.99 -9.62 -25.56
C LEU A 62 6.74 -10.89 -25.96
N LEU A 63 6.47 -12.01 -25.29
CA LEU A 63 7.08 -13.31 -25.59
C LEU A 63 6.50 -13.98 -26.84
N LEU A 64 5.35 -13.51 -27.35
CA LEU A 64 4.78 -14.01 -28.60
C LEU A 64 5.61 -13.56 -29.82
N PRO A 65 5.75 -14.40 -30.85
CA PRO A 65 6.54 -14.08 -32.04
C PRO A 65 6.09 -12.78 -32.71
N GLY A 66 7.03 -11.87 -32.95
CA GLY A 66 6.80 -10.61 -33.66
C GLY A 66 6.37 -9.42 -32.79
N ASN A 67 5.87 -9.64 -31.58
CA ASN A 67 5.30 -8.56 -30.75
C ASN A 67 6.35 -7.58 -30.22
N GLY A 68 7.53 -8.07 -29.82
CA GLY A 68 8.65 -7.19 -29.46
C GLY A 68 9.10 -6.30 -30.63
N ASP A 69 9.00 -6.78 -31.87
CA ASP A 69 9.29 -6.00 -33.06
C ASP A 69 8.17 -5.02 -33.43
N LEU A 70 6.92 -5.43 -33.22
CA LEU A 70 5.76 -4.58 -33.38
C LEU A 70 5.84 -3.37 -32.44
N LEU A 71 6.17 -3.58 -31.16
CA LEU A 71 6.34 -2.51 -30.17
C LEU A 71 7.35 -1.45 -30.62
N LYS A 72 8.46 -1.87 -31.26
CA LYS A 72 9.48 -0.94 -31.75
C LYS A 72 9.05 -0.18 -33.01
N ARG A 73 8.37 -0.86 -33.93
CA ARG A 73 8.07 -0.32 -35.27
C ARG A 73 6.82 0.53 -35.28
N ASN A 74 5.79 0.11 -34.53
CA ASN A 74 4.48 0.75 -34.52
C ASN A 74 3.82 0.57 -33.14
N ARG A 75 4.04 1.54 -32.26
CA ARG A 75 3.49 1.58 -30.90
C ARG A 75 1.96 1.46 -30.89
N GLU A 76 1.26 2.19 -31.75
CA GLU A 76 -0.22 2.18 -31.77
C GLU A 76 -0.77 0.82 -32.20
N ALA A 77 -0.17 0.20 -33.24
CA ALA A 77 -0.55 -1.15 -33.62
C ALA A 77 -0.29 -2.16 -32.50
N PHE A 78 0.86 -2.06 -31.82
CA PHE A 78 1.17 -2.89 -30.66
C PHE A 78 0.12 -2.73 -29.55
N VAL A 79 -0.23 -1.48 -29.18
CA VAL A 79 -1.22 -1.26 -28.11
C VAL A 79 -2.58 -1.81 -28.50
N ASN A 80 -3.02 -1.63 -29.75
CA ASN A 80 -4.30 -2.17 -30.21
C ASN A 80 -4.33 -3.70 -30.15
N GLU A 81 -3.27 -4.38 -30.57
CA GLU A 81 -3.17 -5.84 -30.45
C GLU A 81 -3.05 -6.28 -28.98
N PHE A 82 -2.35 -5.50 -28.15
CA PHE A 82 -2.21 -5.79 -26.74
C PHE A 82 -3.53 -5.64 -25.97
N VAL A 83 -4.33 -4.62 -26.27
CA VAL A 83 -5.68 -4.46 -25.72
C VAL A 83 -6.55 -5.66 -26.09
N GLN A 84 -6.53 -6.10 -27.35
CA GLN A 84 -7.26 -7.31 -27.77
C GLN A 84 -6.77 -8.56 -27.02
N PHE A 85 -5.47 -8.68 -26.76
CA PHE A 85 -4.90 -9.76 -25.96
C PHE A 85 -5.32 -9.69 -24.47
N CYS A 86 -5.42 -8.48 -23.92
CA CYS A 86 -5.94 -8.24 -22.57
C CYS A 86 -7.42 -8.59 -22.46
N ASP A 87 -8.21 -8.27 -23.48
CA ASP A 87 -9.66 -8.53 -23.55
C ASP A 87 -10.00 -9.98 -23.86
N ALA A 88 -9.09 -10.73 -24.51
CA ALA A 88 -9.25 -12.16 -24.68
C ALA A 88 -9.39 -12.80 -23.28
N GLU A 89 -10.59 -13.34 -22.99
CA GLU A 89 -10.88 -14.00 -21.73
C GLU A 89 -9.93 -15.18 -21.55
N ASP A 90 -9.04 -15.05 -20.57
CA ASP A 90 -8.34 -16.18 -19.98
C ASP A 90 -9.23 -16.70 -18.85
N ASP A 91 -9.45 -18.01 -18.79
CA ASP A 91 -10.20 -18.66 -17.71
C ASP A 91 -9.66 -18.25 -16.32
N THR A 92 -8.38 -17.92 -16.24
CA THR A 92 -7.71 -17.40 -15.04
C THR A 92 -8.24 -16.02 -14.63
N ILE A 93 -8.36 -15.08 -15.59
CA ILE A 93 -8.91 -13.75 -15.30
C ILE A 93 -10.39 -13.85 -14.94
N ARG A 94 -11.13 -14.77 -15.57
CA ARG A 94 -12.54 -15.00 -15.25
C ARG A 94 -12.71 -15.45 -13.78
N GLN A 95 -11.78 -16.26 -13.27
CA GLN A 95 -11.77 -16.69 -11.88
C GLN A 95 -11.31 -15.60 -10.90
N LEU A 96 -10.38 -14.73 -11.30
CA LEU A 96 -9.89 -13.63 -10.47
C LEU A 96 -10.78 -12.38 -10.50
N ARG A 97 -11.67 -12.25 -11.49
CA ARG A 97 -12.59 -11.11 -11.66
C ARG A 97 -13.38 -10.74 -10.39
N PRO A 98 -13.89 -11.68 -9.57
CA PRO A 98 -14.57 -11.35 -8.31
C PRO A 98 -13.65 -10.72 -7.25
N LEU A 99 -12.35 -11.01 -7.29
CA LEU A 99 -11.36 -10.49 -6.34
C LEU A 99 -10.84 -9.11 -6.77
N ILE A 100 -10.77 -8.86 -8.09
CA ILE A 100 -10.14 -7.66 -8.66
C ILE A 100 -11.16 -6.49 -8.81
N GLY A 101 -12.47 -6.75 -8.71
CA GLY A 101 -13.52 -5.73 -8.89
C GLY A 101 -13.82 -5.42 -10.35
N LYS A 102 -14.61 -4.36 -10.62
CA LYS A 102 -14.97 -3.95 -11.99
C LYS A 102 -13.72 -3.49 -12.77
N LEU A 103 -13.41 -4.17 -13.87
CA LEU A 103 -12.39 -3.73 -14.84
C LEU A 103 -12.96 -2.60 -15.73
N GLU A 104 -12.68 -1.34 -15.38
CA GLU A 104 -12.77 -0.18 -16.28
C GLU A 104 -11.54 0.73 -16.02
N PRO A 105 -10.97 1.44 -17.01
CA PRO A 105 -10.76 1.10 -18.43
C PRO A 105 -9.36 0.51 -18.64
N ILE A 106 -9.30 -0.77 -19.02
CA ILE A 106 -8.11 -1.56 -19.39
C ILE A 106 -7.19 -0.82 -20.37
N ILE A 107 -7.76 0.05 -21.21
CA ILE A 107 -7.04 0.75 -22.29
C ILE A 107 -5.94 1.67 -21.75
N ALA A 108 -6.22 2.47 -20.72
CA ALA A 108 -5.21 3.39 -20.17
C ALA A 108 -4.03 2.61 -19.58
N ASP A 109 -4.32 1.51 -18.90
CA ASP A 109 -3.33 0.59 -18.32
C ASP A 109 -2.52 -0.14 -19.40
N CYS A 110 -3.15 -0.51 -20.51
CA CYS A 110 -2.46 -1.07 -21.66
C CYS A 110 -1.49 -0.08 -22.30
N HIS A 111 -1.86 1.19 -22.43
CA HIS A 111 -0.95 2.24 -22.89
C HIS A 111 0.22 2.44 -21.91
N ASP A 112 -0.06 2.47 -20.61
CA ASP A 112 0.96 2.57 -19.56
C ASP A 112 1.96 1.41 -19.62
N ALA A 113 1.45 0.18 -19.67
CA ALA A 113 2.26 -1.02 -19.75
C ALA A 113 3.11 -1.06 -21.03
N ALA A 114 2.54 -0.67 -22.19
CA ALA A 114 3.27 -0.59 -23.45
C ALA A 114 4.37 0.48 -23.43
N ASP A 115 4.09 1.67 -22.85
CA ASP A 115 5.08 2.73 -22.68
C ASP A 115 6.25 2.30 -21.80
N VAL A 116 5.94 1.68 -20.66
CA VAL A 116 6.92 1.14 -19.73
C VAL A 116 7.75 0.06 -20.40
N ALA A 117 7.11 -0.91 -21.07
CA ALA A 117 7.78 -1.98 -21.79
C ALA A 117 8.72 -1.43 -22.87
N SER A 118 8.27 -0.46 -23.67
CA SER A 118 9.10 0.17 -24.70
C SER A 118 10.35 0.83 -24.11
N LYS A 119 10.21 1.55 -22.99
CA LYS A 119 11.34 2.18 -22.28
C LYS A 119 12.28 1.14 -21.69
N PHE A 120 11.73 0.15 -20.98
CA PHE A 120 12.49 -0.97 -20.40
C PHE A 120 13.34 -1.67 -21.46
N MET A 121 12.74 -2.00 -22.61
CA MET A 121 13.43 -2.66 -23.72
C MET A 121 14.53 -1.79 -24.35
N THR A 122 14.35 -0.48 -24.36
CA THR A 122 15.35 0.48 -24.86
C THR A 122 16.54 0.57 -23.90
N GLU A 123 16.29 0.60 -22.60
CA GLU A 123 17.30 0.80 -21.56
C GLU A 123 18.14 -0.46 -21.30
N PHE A 124 17.48 -1.61 -21.11
CA PHE A 124 18.15 -2.87 -20.81
C PHE A 124 18.63 -3.63 -22.05
N GLY A 125 18.50 -3.02 -23.22
CA GLY A 125 19.26 -3.43 -24.40
C GLY A 125 18.91 -4.82 -24.94
N LEU A 126 17.68 -5.30 -24.74
CA LEU A 126 17.17 -6.54 -25.36
C LEU A 126 17.28 -6.50 -26.91
N PHE A 127 17.54 -5.32 -27.50
CA PHE A 127 17.48 -5.10 -28.94
C PHE A 127 18.59 -4.20 -29.49
N ARG A 128 19.84 -4.39 -29.07
CA ARG A 128 20.95 -3.86 -29.89
C ARG A 128 20.88 -4.52 -31.27
N LYS A 129 20.70 -3.66 -32.29
CA LYS A 129 20.57 -4.05 -33.70
C LYS A 129 21.86 -4.77 -34.13
N GLY A 130 21.82 -6.10 -34.20
CA GLY A 130 22.87 -6.91 -34.84
C GLY A 130 23.56 -7.97 -34.00
N GLU A 131 23.25 -8.16 -32.71
CA GLU A 131 24.09 -9.06 -31.87
C GLU A 131 23.41 -10.29 -31.25
N GLU A 132 22.08 -10.45 -31.23
CA GLU A 132 21.49 -11.65 -30.63
C GLU A 132 20.28 -12.17 -31.41
N SER A 133 20.31 -13.47 -31.75
CA SER A 133 19.12 -14.19 -32.22
C SER A 133 18.05 -14.22 -31.12
N GLU A 134 16.79 -14.41 -31.50
CA GLU A 134 15.68 -14.66 -30.55
C GLU A 134 16.06 -15.76 -29.53
N ASP A 135 16.83 -16.75 -29.97
CA ASP A 135 17.37 -17.80 -29.12
C ASP A 135 18.34 -17.27 -28.06
N ALA A 136 19.18 -16.28 -28.35
CA ALA A 136 20.14 -15.72 -27.38
C ALA A 136 19.44 -14.86 -26.31
N VAL A 137 18.38 -14.12 -26.67
CA VAL A 137 17.53 -13.41 -25.71
C VAL A 137 16.79 -14.41 -24.82
N ARG A 138 16.16 -15.45 -25.41
CA ARG A 138 15.57 -16.54 -24.65
C ARG A 138 16.59 -17.26 -23.79
N ASP A 139 17.82 -17.45 -24.27
CA ASP A 139 18.89 -18.10 -23.53
C ASP A 139 19.39 -17.23 -22.36
N ARG A 140 19.41 -15.89 -22.48
CA ARG A 140 19.64 -14.98 -21.35
C ARG A 140 18.53 -15.06 -20.32
N PHE A 141 17.26 -15.07 -20.74
CA PHE A 141 16.15 -15.27 -19.81
C PHE A 141 16.15 -16.65 -19.17
N ARG A 142 16.48 -17.72 -19.91
CA ARG A 142 16.70 -19.07 -19.37
C ARG A 142 17.91 -19.15 -18.44
N LYS A 143 18.97 -18.38 -18.71
CA LYS A 143 20.15 -18.24 -17.84
C LYS A 143 19.88 -17.40 -16.60
N MET A 144 18.88 -16.51 -16.63
CA MET A 144 18.39 -15.82 -15.43
C MET A 144 17.45 -16.72 -14.62
N GLY A 145 16.69 -17.61 -15.27
CA GLY A 145 15.82 -18.61 -14.64
C GLY A 145 16.43 -20.01 -14.57
N THR A 146 17.66 -20.17 -14.07
CA THR A 146 18.42 -21.45 -14.08
C THR A 146 17.83 -22.55 -13.18
N TYR A 147 16.63 -23.02 -13.51
CA TYR A 147 16.14 -24.32 -13.07
C TYR A 147 15.62 -25.12 -14.27
N ARG A 148 16.28 -26.25 -14.53
CA ARG A 148 16.12 -27.11 -15.71
C ARG A 148 14.89 -28.01 -15.61
N GLY A 149 13.75 -27.45 -15.20
CA GLY A 149 12.45 -28.14 -15.12
C GLY A 149 11.52 -27.72 -16.25
N SER A 150 10.51 -28.53 -16.59
CA SER A 150 9.48 -28.27 -17.61
C SER A 150 8.58 -27.05 -17.32
N TYR A 151 8.96 -26.22 -16.35
CA TYR A 151 8.27 -25.01 -15.90
C TYR A 151 8.95 -23.72 -16.37
N THR A 152 10.01 -23.78 -17.21
CA THR A 152 10.87 -22.63 -17.51
C THR A 152 10.16 -21.43 -18.14
N ASP A 153 9.21 -21.66 -19.05
CA ASP A 153 8.64 -20.55 -19.83
C ASP A 153 7.67 -19.68 -19.00
N LEU A 154 6.92 -20.30 -18.08
CA LEU A 154 6.05 -19.58 -17.14
C LEU A 154 6.89 -18.72 -16.18
N HIS A 155 7.99 -19.27 -15.65
CA HIS A 155 8.88 -18.55 -14.74
C HIS A 155 9.61 -17.39 -15.43
N VAL A 156 10.00 -17.55 -16.69
CA VAL A 156 10.61 -16.47 -17.49
C VAL A 156 9.61 -15.33 -17.71
N GLY A 157 8.36 -15.64 -18.05
CA GLY A 157 7.31 -14.64 -18.20
C GLY A 157 7.04 -13.86 -16.90
N GLN A 158 6.95 -14.57 -15.78
CA GLN A 158 6.78 -13.99 -14.45
C GLN A 158 7.97 -13.10 -14.07
N TYR A 159 9.20 -13.57 -14.26
CA TYR A 159 10.39 -12.78 -13.96
C TYR A 159 10.45 -11.49 -14.78
N LEU A 160 10.18 -11.57 -16.09
CA LEU A 160 10.11 -10.39 -16.93
C LEU A 160 9.00 -9.43 -16.47
N ALA A 161 7.86 -9.94 -16.01
CA ALA A 161 6.78 -9.12 -15.46
C ALA A 161 7.23 -8.34 -14.23
N LEU A 162 7.88 -9.01 -13.28
CA LEU A 162 8.44 -8.38 -12.10
C LEU A 162 9.47 -7.29 -12.48
N CYS A 163 10.37 -7.56 -13.42
CA CYS A 163 11.33 -6.55 -13.88
C CYS A 163 10.65 -5.33 -14.51
N ILE A 164 9.63 -5.54 -15.36
CA ILE A 164 8.88 -4.44 -15.99
C ILE A 164 8.09 -3.66 -14.95
N GLN A 165 7.45 -4.32 -13.99
CA GLN A 165 6.70 -3.68 -12.90
C GLN A 165 7.63 -2.85 -11.99
N GLN A 166 8.79 -3.40 -11.61
CA GLN A 166 9.78 -2.70 -10.80
C GLN A 166 10.31 -1.47 -11.55
N PHE A 167 10.59 -1.65 -12.84
CA PHE A 167 10.97 -0.55 -13.72
C PHE A 167 9.87 0.50 -13.83
N ALA A 168 8.61 0.09 -13.94
CA ALA A 168 7.45 0.99 -13.99
C ALA A 168 7.41 1.92 -12.78
N LEU A 169 7.48 1.36 -11.56
CA LEU A 169 7.43 2.13 -10.33
C LEU A 169 8.68 3.02 -10.15
N SER A 170 9.86 2.53 -10.54
CA SER A 170 11.11 3.28 -10.48
C SER A 170 11.24 4.39 -11.53
N HIS A 171 10.66 4.26 -12.73
CA HIS A 171 10.95 5.15 -13.87
C HIS A 171 9.73 5.83 -14.48
N SER A 172 8.51 5.47 -14.06
CA SER A 172 7.28 6.10 -14.53
C SER A 172 6.55 6.77 -13.39
N MET A 173 6.71 8.10 -13.28
CA MET A 173 5.98 8.88 -12.27
C MET A 173 4.46 8.77 -12.46
N ARG A 174 3.99 8.59 -13.70
CA ARG A 174 2.57 8.36 -13.99
C ARG A 174 2.05 7.09 -13.30
N VAL A 175 2.80 5.99 -13.38
CA VAL A 175 2.43 4.72 -12.74
C VAL A 175 2.53 4.85 -11.22
N LEU A 176 3.61 5.47 -10.73
CA LEU A 176 3.83 5.62 -9.29
C LEU A 176 2.75 6.51 -8.62
N VAL A 177 2.37 7.62 -9.24
CA VAL A 177 1.33 8.52 -8.71
C VAL A 177 -0.04 7.84 -8.66
N ARG A 178 -0.34 6.91 -9.57
CA ARG A 178 -1.59 6.12 -9.53
C ARG A 178 -1.64 5.15 -8.34
N ALA A 179 -0.49 4.65 -7.91
CA ALA A 179 -0.35 3.82 -6.71
C ALA A 179 -0.39 4.66 -5.42
N PHE A 180 -0.34 5.99 -5.53
CA PHE A 180 -0.25 6.90 -4.41
C PHE A 180 -1.61 7.55 -4.10
N ARG A 181 -1.92 7.66 -2.81
CA ARG A 181 -3.11 8.37 -2.31
C ARG A 181 -2.71 9.24 -1.14
N ARG A 182 -3.28 10.44 -1.04
CA ARG A 182 -3.08 11.35 0.10
C ARG A 182 -4.43 11.87 0.60
N ALA A 183 -4.56 11.96 1.91
CA ALA A 183 -5.68 12.56 2.61
C ALA A 183 -5.18 13.43 3.77
N GLY A 184 -5.99 14.43 4.17
CA GLY A 184 -5.66 15.35 5.24
C GLY A 184 -4.96 16.64 4.79
N VAL A 185 -4.35 17.34 5.74
CA VAL A 185 -3.69 18.65 5.55
C VAL A 185 -2.19 18.45 5.35
N ASP A 186 -1.66 18.98 4.25
CA ASP A 186 -0.23 18.98 3.99
C ASP A 186 0.51 19.97 4.89
N VAL A 187 1.01 19.46 6.02
CA VAL A 187 1.72 20.26 7.03
C VAL A 187 3.20 20.47 6.70
N THR A 188 3.75 19.74 5.74
CA THR A 188 5.16 19.80 5.37
C THR A 188 5.40 20.49 4.02
N ARG A 189 4.33 20.73 3.25
CA ARG A 189 4.36 21.25 1.87
C ARG A 189 5.17 20.32 0.95
N GLU A 190 5.14 19.01 1.22
CA GLU A 190 5.77 18.00 0.37
C GLU A 190 4.85 17.72 -0.83
N CYS A 191 5.38 17.74 -2.05
CA CYS A 191 4.59 17.40 -3.24
C CYS A 191 4.33 15.88 -3.34
N ASP A 192 3.24 15.51 -4.01
CA ASP A 192 2.81 14.11 -4.13
C ASP A 192 3.85 13.23 -4.82
N GLU A 193 4.56 13.74 -5.84
CA GLU A 193 5.61 12.98 -6.52
C GLU A 193 6.78 12.65 -5.59
N THR A 194 7.13 13.59 -4.71
CA THR A 194 8.23 13.44 -3.75
C THR A 194 7.84 12.45 -2.65
N LEU A 195 6.62 12.55 -2.14
CA LEU A 195 6.08 11.60 -1.16
C LEU A 195 5.99 10.20 -1.76
N ALA A 196 5.38 10.05 -2.94
CA ALA A 196 5.25 8.76 -3.61
C ALA A 196 6.62 8.11 -3.85
N ARG A 197 7.63 8.90 -4.26
CA ARG A 197 9.01 8.42 -4.41
C ARG A 197 9.62 7.95 -3.09
N LYS A 198 9.46 8.75 -2.05
CA LYS A 198 9.97 8.44 -0.71
C LYS A 198 9.34 7.16 -0.15
N LEU A 199 8.02 6.99 -0.30
CA LEU A 199 7.33 5.77 0.13
C LEU A 199 7.76 4.56 -0.68
N TYR A 200 8.02 4.74 -1.98
CA TYR A 200 8.55 3.67 -2.84
C TYR A 200 9.94 3.23 -2.38
N ASP A 201 10.83 4.19 -2.10
CA ASP A 201 12.19 3.91 -1.64
C ASP A 201 12.19 3.21 -0.27
N VAL A 202 11.27 3.60 0.62
CA VAL A 202 11.05 2.89 1.90
C VAL A 202 10.59 1.45 1.65
N GLY A 203 9.54 1.24 0.85
CA GLY A 203 9.03 -0.09 0.57
C GLY A 203 10.07 -0.99 -0.09
N LYS A 204 10.89 -0.40 -0.98
CA LYS A 204 12.01 -1.08 -1.62
C LYS A 204 13.10 -1.49 -0.64
N ALA A 205 13.42 -0.64 0.34
CA ALA A 205 14.46 -0.90 1.32
C ALA A 205 13.99 -1.84 2.45
N GLY A 206 12.70 -1.80 2.77
CA GLY A 206 12.08 -2.62 3.82
C GLY A 206 11.71 -4.03 3.37
N ALA A 207 11.55 -4.24 2.05
CA ALA A 207 11.35 -5.54 1.44
C ALA A 207 12.42 -6.54 1.93
N PRO A 208 12.05 -7.63 2.64
CA PRO A 208 13.00 -8.69 2.96
C PRO A 208 13.76 -9.13 1.72
N ASP A 209 15.09 -9.21 1.82
CA ASP A 209 15.88 -10.07 0.93
C ASP A 209 15.49 -11.50 1.29
N PHE A 210 14.45 -12.03 0.64
CA PHE A 210 14.29 -13.48 0.62
C PHE A 210 15.50 -13.99 -0.18
N ASP A 211 16.26 -14.92 0.39
CA ASP A 211 17.40 -15.57 -0.28
C ASP A 211 17.09 -17.03 -0.65
N TYR A 212 15.84 -17.47 -0.44
CA TYR A 212 15.45 -18.88 -0.38
C TYR A 212 14.55 -19.36 -1.53
N LEU A 213 13.99 -18.48 -2.36
CA LEU A 213 13.30 -18.86 -3.58
C LEU A 213 14.04 -18.27 -4.79
N PRO A 214 14.35 -19.02 -5.86
CA PRO A 214 14.94 -18.44 -7.08
C PRO A 214 14.06 -17.37 -7.80
N ILE A 215 12.98 -16.93 -7.16
CA ILE A 215 12.04 -15.86 -7.54
C ILE A 215 11.94 -14.81 -6.38
N ASP A 216 13.05 -14.53 -5.70
CA ASP A 216 13.15 -13.72 -4.47
C ASP A 216 12.83 -12.21 -4.58
N ASN A 217 12.04 -11.75 -5.56
CA ASN A 217 11.74 -10.32 -5.76
C ASN A 217 10.27 -9.93 -5.55
N PHE A 218 9.47 -10.75 -4.85
CA PHE A 218 8.04 -10.49 -4.66
C PHE A 218 7.71 -9.30 -3.74
N ASN A 219 8.64 -8.83 -2.91
CA ASN A 219 8.22 -8.06 -1.74
C ASN A 219 7.67 -6.67 -2.04
N ILE A 220 8.23 -5.89 -2.97
CA ILE A 220 7.81 -4.49 -3.09
C ILE A 220 6.38 -4.34 -3.62
N PHE A 221 5.93 -5.27 -4.46
CA PHE A 221 4.58 -5.23 -5.04
C PHE A 221 3.52 -5.62 -4.02
N ASP A 222 3.91 -6.36 -2.99
CA ASP A 222 3.06 -6.71 -1.86
C ASP A 222 3.33 -5.82 -0.65
N THR A 223 4.07 -4.73 -0.82
CA THR A 223 4.31 -3.79 0.28
C THR A 223 3.37 -2.60 0.13
N ILE A 224 2.58 -2.35 1.17
CA ILE A 224 1.85 -1.09 1.31
C ILE A 224 2.62 -0.23 2.32
N VAL A 225 2.96 0.99 1.92
CA VAL A 225 3.69 1.94 2.77
C VAL A 225 2.79 3.13 3.06
N HIS A 226 2.57 3.39 4.35
CA HIS A 226 1.85 4.52 4.86
C HIS A 226 2.83 5.52 5.50
N LEU A 227 2.59 6.81 5.28
CA LEU A 227 3.16 7.90 6.04
C LEU A 227 2.02 8.63 6.72
N ILE A 228 2.12 8.72 8.04
CA ILE A 228 1.10 9.27 8.92
C ILE A 228 1.74 10.43 9.68
N ASP A 229 1.31 11.64 9.39
CA ASP A 229 1.66 12.81 10.19
C ASP A 229 0.59 13.06 11.24
N PHE A 230 1.03 13.22 12.49
CA PHE A 230 0.15 13.52 13.62
C PHE A 230 0.90 14.35 14.66
N ASP A 231 0.17 15.05 15.50
CA ASP A 231 0.73 15.79 16.63
C ASP A 231 0.25 15.16 17.94
N LEU A 232 1.15 15.07 18.92
CA LEU A 232 0.76 14.86 20.31
C LEU A 232 0.58 16.22 20.97
N VAL A 233 -0.56 16.47 21.60
CA VAL A 233 -0.83 17.72 22.31
C VAL A 233 -0.53 17.51 23.80
N GLY A 234 0.40 18.28 24.35
CA GLY A 234 0.76 18.21 25.76
C GLY A 234 -0.24 18.93 26.67
N ILE A 235 -0.12 18.72 27.98
CA ILE A 235 -0.98 19.38 28.99
C ILE A 235 -0.85 20.91 28.99
N ASP A 236 0.26 21.42 28.48
CA ASP A 236 0.50 22.85 28.25
C ASP A 236 -0.10 23.38 26.94
N GLY A 237 -0.74 22.51 26.14
CA GLY A 237 -1.30 22.84 24.83
C GLY A 237 -0.25 22.86 23.71
N GLU A 238 1.02 22.58 24.01
CA GLU A 238 2.08 22.56 23.00
C GLU A 238 2.01 21.29 22.16
N HIS A 239 2.29 21.43 20.86
CA HIS A 239 2.26 20.33 19.91
C HIS A 239 3.65 19.69 19.80
N PHE A 240 3.71 18.37 19.91
CA PHE A 240 4.88 17.58 19.57
C PHE A 240 4.63 16.85 18.22
N PRO A 241 5.19 17.38 17.12
CA PRO A 241 4.89 16.88 15.79
C PRO A 241 5.66 15.61 15.46
N LEU A 242 4.92 14.56 15.15
CA LEU A 242 5.44 13.24 14.81
C LEU A 242 5.09 12.85 13.38
N ARG A 243 5.90 11.93 12.85
CA ARG A 243 5.71 11.27 11.57
C ARG A 243 5.96 9.78 11.78
N MET A 244 4.99 8.97 11.42
CA MET A 244 5.12 7.52 11.38
C MET A 244 5.20 7.05 9.94
N ILE A 245 6.13 6.15 9.65
CA ILE A 245 6.20 5.40 8.40
C ILE A 245 5.84 3.96 8.75
N LEU A 246 4.69 3.48 8.29
CA LEU A 246 4.17 2.14 8.55
C LEU A 246 4.23 1.32 7.25
N THR A 247 4.86 0.16 7.31
CA THR A 247 5.00 -0.78 6.19
C THR A 247 4.24 -2.05 6.54
N THR A 248 3.34 -2.49 5.65
CA THR A 248 2.54 -3.71 5.84
C THR A 248 2.71 -4.65 4.65
N TYR A 249 2.69 -5.96 4.90
CA TYR A 249 2.87 -7.01 3.90
C TYR A 249 1.62 -7.91 3.83
N PRO A 250 0.60 -7.60 2.99
CA PRO A 250 -0.67 -8.32 2.99
C PRO A 250 -0.54 -9.82 2.67
N SER A 251 0.51 -10.23 1.94
CA SER A 251 0.76 -11.63 1.59
C SER A 251 1.47 -12.43 2.69
N ASN A 252 2.15 -11.76 3.63
CA ASN A 252 2.82 -12.40 4.77
C ASN A 252 2.00 -12.13 6.04
N HIS A 253 1.04 -13.03 6.30
CA HIS A 253 0.23 -13.15 7.52
C HIS A 253 0.64 -12.22 8.68
N ASP A 254 0.02 -11.03 8.73
CA ASP A 254 0.13 -10.04 9.80
C ASP A 254 1.51 -9.36 10.01
N GLY A 255 2.44 -9.52 9.07
CA GLY A 255 3.72 -8.82 9.06
C GLY A 255 3.56 -7.31 8.85
N TRP A 256 4.04 -6.51 9.81
CA TRP A 256 4.15 -5.06 9.66
C TRP A 256 5.32 -4.50 10.45
N SER A 257 5.83 -3.35 10.01
CA SER A 257 6.84 -2.57 10.75
C SER A 257 6.51 -1.09 10.69
N ALA A 258 6.89 -0.33 11.71
CA ALA A 258 6.72 1.11 11.72
C ALA A 258 7.93 1.83 12.30
N GLU A 259 8.26 2.98 11.73
CA GLU A 259 9.23 3.92 12.28
C GLU A 259 8.50 5.20 12.72
N VAL A 260 8.75 5.64 13.96
CA VAL A 260 8.22 6.91 14.47
C VAL A 260 9.36 7.91 14.60
N ARG A 261 9.20 9.07 13.97
CA ARG A 261 10.20 10.14 13.89
C ARG A 261 9.65 11.47 14.38
N ASP A 262 10.50 12.28 14.96
CA ASP A 262 10.25 13.71 15.16
C ASP A 262 10.12 14.36 13.78
N ARG A 263 8.94 14.91 13.46
CA ARG A 263 8.68 15.44 12.12
C ARG A 263 9.52 16.68 11.80
N GLN A 264 9.89 17.47 12.80
CA GLN A 264 10.68 18.69 12.62
C GLN A 264 12.18 18.41 12.50
N LYS A 265 12.69 17.46 13.29
CA LYS A 265 14.13 17.15 13.35
C LYS A 265 14.53 15.97 12.46
N GLY A 266 13.59 15.11 12.09
CA GLY A 266 13.83 13.84 11.41
C GLY A 266 14.41 12.74 12.31
N THR A 267 14.61 13.02 13.61
CA THR A 267 15.17 12.09 14.59
C THR A 267 14.27 10.86 14.74
N LEU A 268 14.86 9.67 14.64
CA LEU A 268 14.16 8.41 14.86
C LEU A 268 13.96 8.17 16.37
N ILE A 269 12.70 8.10 16.79
CA ILE A 269 12.30 7.99 18.20
C ILE A 269 12.07 6.53 18.55
N ALA A 270 11.33 5.80 17.71
CA ALA A 270 10.96 4.42 17.96
C ALA A 270 10.85 3.61 16.67
N ILE A 271 11.07 2.30 16.81
CA ILE A 271 10.77 1.30 15.80
C ILE A 271 9.76 0.32 16.41
N CYS A 272 8.74 -0.03 15.65
CA CYS A 272 7.75 -1.03 16.01
C CYS A 272 7.74 -2.14 14.95
N ALA A 273 7.48 -3.37 15.34
CA ALA A 273 7.24 -4.47 14.41
C ALA A 273 6.23 -5.45 14.99
N GLY A 274 5.37 -5.99 14.13
CA GLY A 274 4.64 -7.23 14.44
C GLY A 274 5.64 -8.38 14.44
N GLU A 275 5.76 -9.09 15.55
CA GLU A 275 6.52 -10.34 15.62
C GLU A 275 5.78 -11.36 14.75
N MET A 276 6.37 -11.70 13.60
CA MET A 276 5.90 -12.84 12.83
C MET A 276 6.22 -14.10 13.64
N SER A 277 5.23 -14.97 13.77
CA SER A 277 5.45 -16.33 14.23
C SER A 277 6.28 -17.03 13.15
N ASP A 278 7.61 -17.00 13.27
CA ASP A 278 8.53 -17.69 12.36
C ASP A 278 8.27 -19.21 12.32
N ASP A 279 7.55 -19.74 13.33
CA ASP A 279 7.13 -21.12 13.46
C ASP A 279 5.70 -21.37 12.96
N VAL A 280 5.42 -20.99 11.71
CA VAL A 280 4.20 -21.42 10.99
C VAL A 280 4.06 -22.95 10.97
N LEU A 281 5.15 -23.69 11.17
CA LEU A 281 5.14 -25.15 11.30
C LEU A 281 4.86 -25.67 12.73
N ASP A 282 5.05 -24.86 13.76
CA ASP A 282 4.84 -25.24 15.17
C ASP A 282 3.54 -24.64 15.76
N GLU A 283 2.88 -23.73 15.03
CA GLU A 283 1.56 -23.16 15.34
C GLU A 283 0.45 -24.21 15.52
N TRP A 284 0.62 -25.44 15.03
CA TRP A 284 -0.37 -26.48 15.28
C TRP A 284 -0.39 -27.00 16.73
N TYR A 285 0.60 -26.65 17.56
CA TYR A 285 0.71 -27.17 18.92
C TYR A 285 0.72 -26.12 20.03
N ASN A 286 0.86 -24.83 19.74
CA ASN A 286 0.89 -23.77 20.76
C ASN A 286 -0.19 -22.70 20.50
N GLU A 287 -1.42 -22.96 20.95
CA GLU A 287 -2.57 -22.03 20.81
C GLU A 287 -2.40 -20.69 21.56
N ASP A 288 -1.34 -20.49 22.35
CA ASP A 288 -1.25 -19.41 23.36
C ASP A 288 -0.25 -18.28 23.07
N THR A 289 0.52 -18.31 21.98
CA THR A 289 1.43 -17.20 21.63
C THR A 289 0.84 -16.35 20.52
N GLY A 290 -0.22 -15.60 20.84
CA GLY A 290 -0.82 -14.63 19.91
C GLY A 290 0.19 -13.59 19.42
N ALA A 291 -0.12 -12.96 18.27
CA ALA A 291 0.73 -11.94 17.64
C ALA A 291 1.17 -10.87 18.65
N ARG A 292 2.47 -10.60 18.67
CA ARG A 292 3.08 -9.62 19.58
C ARG A 292 3.53 -8.40 18.80
N THR A 293 3.40 -7.23 19.42
CA THR A 293 4.03 -6.01 18.91
C THR A 293 5.30 -5.74 19.69
N LEU A 294 6.44 -5.71 18.99
CA LEU A 294 7.72 -5.33 19.56
C LEU A 294 7.94 -3.84 19.35
N VAL A 295 8.11 -3.09 20.44
CA VAL A 295 8.40 -1.65 20.40
C VAL A 295 9.80 -1.41 20.96
N LYS A 296 10.67 -0.79 20.16
CA LYS A 296 12.02 -0.38 20.56
C LYS A 296 12.13 1.13 20.54
N ILE A 297 12.22 1.73 21.73
CA ILE A 297 12.47 3.16 21.89
C ILE A 297 13.97 3.41 21.72
N LEU A 298 14.33 4.27 20.78
CA LEU A 298 15.71 4.64 20.46
C LEU A 298 16.10 5.98 21.08
N ASP A 299 15.18 6.94 21.09
CA ASP A 299 15.41 8.26 21.69
C ASP A 299 14.23 8.69 22.57
N GLY A 300 14.17 8.09 23.77
CA GLY A 300 13.14 8.43 24.74
C GLY A 300 13.32 9.81 25.37
N ASN A 301 14.52 10.40 25.30
CA ASN A 301 14.79 11.70 25.91
C ASN A 301 14.10 12.82 25.12
N VAL A 302 14.08 12.72 23.79
CA VAL A 302 13.36 13.69 22.94
C VAL A 302 11.86 13.76 23.29
N VAL A 303 11.24 12.62 23.64
CA VAL A 303 9.85 12.59 24.08
C VAL A 303 9.68 13.29 25.43
N GLU A 304 10.52 12.96 26.42
CA GLU A 304 10.45 13.56 27.76
C GLU A 304 10.73 15.08 27.77
N GLU A 305 11.61 15.55 26.90
CA GLU A 305 11.95 16.97 26.80
C GLU A 305 10.86 17.81 26.15
N ARG A 306 10.10 17.22 25.21
CA ARG A 306 9.19 17.96 24.32
C ARG A 306 7.72 17.71 24.56
N TYR A 307 7.35 16.57 25.13
CA TYR A 307 5.97 16.18 25.35
C TYR A 307 5.65 16.10 26.84
N LYS A 308 4.65 16.87 27.28
CA LYS A 308 4.14 16.83 28.65
C LYS A 308 2.86 16.01 28.67
N PRO A 309 2.90 14.74 29.14
CA PRO A 309 1.73 13.87 29.11
C PRO A 309 0.60 14.43 29.96
N HIS A 310 -0.63 14.12 29.56
CA HIS A 310 -1.81 14.41 30.37
C HIS A 310 -1.96 13.36 31.48
N GLY A 311 -1.96 13.81 32.73
CA GLY A 311 -2.10 12.93 33.90
C GLY A 311 -0.93 11.97 34.08
N ASP A 312 -1.21 10.79 34.65
CA ASP A 312 -0.20 9.76 34.96
C ASP A 312 0.05 8.80 33.78
N VAL A 313 -0.12 9.25 32.53
CA VAL A 313 0.17 8.42 31.36
C VAL A 313 1.69 8.18 31.31
N PRO A 314 2.17 6.94 31.47
CA PRO A 314 3.60 6.67 31.45
C PRO A 314 4.15 6.96 30.05
N THR A 315 5.07 7.91 29.95
CA THR A 315 5.79 8.26 28.71
C THR A 315 6.87 7.24 28.34
N ARG A 316 7.21 6.36 29.28
CA ARG A 316 8.12 5.24 29.08
C ARG A 316 7.49 3.96 29.60
N LEU A 317 7.26 3.03 28.69
CA LEU A 317 7.07 1.62 29.03
C LEU A 317 8.36 0.89 28.63
N THR A 318 9.03 0.27 29.59
CA THR A 318 10.34 -0.39 29.36
C THR A 318 10.23 -1.56 28.40
N THR A 319 9.09 -2.26 28.41
CA THR A 319 8.68 -3.26 27.41
C THR A 319 7.15 -3.33 27.44
N VAL A 320 6.49 -3.24 26.28
CA VAL A 320 5.05 -3.56 26.15
C VAL A 320 4.94 -4.76 25.23
N THR A 321 4.51 -5.89 25.78
CA THR A 321 3.99 -7.00 24.99
C THR A 321 2.48 -6.95 25.11
N THR A 322 1.82 -6.51 24.04
CA THR A 322 0.37 -6.70 23.90
C THR A 322 0.16 -8.05 23.25
N SER A 323 -0.45 -9.01 23.95
CA SER A 323 -1.07 -10.16 23.29
C SER A 323 -2.39 -9.68 22.72
N ALA A 324 -2.58 -9.82 21.41
CA ALA A 324 -3.92 -9.74 20.87
C ALA A 324 -4.67 -10.99 21.32
N ASP A 325 -5.52 -10.88 22.33
CA ASP A 325 -6.51 -11.93 22.59
C ASP A 325 -7.40 -12.02 21.34
N SER A 326 -7.18 -13.06 20.56
CA SER A 326 -7.75 -13.33 19.23
C SER A 326 -9.27 -13.54 19.21
N SER A 327 -9.98 -13.20 20.30
CA SER A 327 -11.43 -13.24 20.40
C SER A 327 -12.15 -12.05 19.73
N SER A 328 -11.43 -11.03 19.26
CA SER A 328 -11.99 -9.81 18.65
C SER A 328 -11.98 -9.78 17.11
N SER A 329 -12.27 -10.90 16.43
CA SER A 329 -12.49 -10.93 14.97
C SER A 329 -13.87 -10.39 14.52
N ARG A 330 -14.53 -9.55 15.34
CA ARG A 330 -15.88 -9.00 15.06
C ARG A 330 -15.93 -7.55 14.58
N PHE A 331 -14.87 -7.02 13.97
CA PHE A 331 -15.00 -5.77 13.22
C PHE A 331 -15.03 -6.05 11.72
N CYS A 332 -16.10 -5.55 11.08
CA CYS A 332 -16.48 -5.61 9.67
C CYS A 332 -17.44 -6.75 9.23
N LYS A 333 -18.60 -6.85 9.88
CA LYS A 333 -19.88 -7.01 9.16
C LYS A 333 -20.75 -5.79 9.48
N LEU A 334 -20.64 -4.73 8.67
CA LEU A 334 -21.70 -3.72 8.59
C LEU A 334 -22.85 -4.36 7.83
N GLY A 335 -23.79 -4.92 8.60
CA GLY A 335 -25.01 -5.53 8.08
C GLY A 335 -26.01 -4.47 7.64
N ASP A 336 -26.73 -4.84 6.58
CA ASP A 336 -27.86 -4.15 5.98
C ASP A 336 -28.86 -3.59 7.00
N GLY A 337 -29.42 -2.44 6.61
CA GLY A 337 -30.36 -1.64 7.39
C GLY A 337 -31.51 -2.44 8.02
N GLY A 338 -31.59 -2.33 9.35
CA GLY A 338 -32.81 -2.51 10.11
C GLY A 338 -33.27 -1.14 10.60
N VAL A 339 -34.34 -0.64 9.99
CA VAL A 339 -35.14 0.49 10.47
C VAL A 339 -35.61 0.16 11.90
N LEU A 340 -35.35 1.05 12.85
CA LEU A 340 -36.03 1.05 14.13
C LEU A 340 -36.77 2.37 14.29
N ASP A 341 -38.08 2.23 14.47
CA ASP A 341 -39.03 3.28 14.78
C ASP A 341 -38.60 4.06 16.02
N GLU A 342 -38.64 5.38 15.90
CA GLU A 342 -38.62 6.31 17.03
C GLU A 342 -39.97 6.25 17.74
N ASP A 343 -39.99 6.16 19.07
CA ASP A 343 -40.96 6.87 19.92
C ASP A 343 -40.61 6.78 21.43
N GLU A 344 -40.75 7.96 22.06
CA GLU A 344 -41.11 8.28 23.45
C GLU A 344 -40.11 8.21 24.64
N ASP A 345 -39.74 9.45 25.05
CA ASP A 345 -39.94 10.10 26.37
C ASP A 345 -38.94 10.05 27.55
N CYS A 346 -38.41 11.26 27.80
CA CYS A 346 -38.16 12.01 29.06
C CYS A 346 -38.12 11.28 30.41
N ASP A 347 -37.00 11.35 31.15
CA ASP A 347 -36.82 12.28 32.29
C ASP A 347 -35.56 11.99 33.16
N ALA A 348 -35.00 13.09 33.69
CA ALA A 348 -34.22 13.24 34.93
C ALA A 348 -32.81 12.59 35.10
N ALA A 349 -31.81 13.47 35.26
CA ALA A 349 -30.54 13.23 35.96
C ALA A 349 -30.71 13.43 37.49
N PRO A 350 -29.66 13.37 38.37
CA PRO A 350 -28.30 12.84 38.24
C PRO A 350 -27.86 11.94 39.43
N ALA A 351 -26.82 11.11 39.27
CA ALA A 351 -25.98 10.68 40.42
C ALA A 351 -24.61 10.16 39.95
N ALA A 352 -23.56 10.79 40.49
CA ALA A 352 -22.17 10.37 40.40
C ALA A 352 -21.91 9.14 41.29
N VAL A 353 -21.10 8.18 40.81
CA VAL A 353 -20.22 7.36 41.65
C VAL A 353 -18.98 6.96 40.84
N LEU A 354 -17.81 7.39 41.35
CA LEU A 354 -16.48 6.85 41.06
C LEU A 354 -16.46 5.33 41.29
N LEU A 355 -15.78 4.57 40.43
CA LEU A 355 -14.74 3.65 40.89
C LEU A 355 -13.81 3.25 39.75
N ALA A 356 -12.56 3.09 40.15
CA ALA A 356 -11.36 3.07 39.34
C ALA A 356 -10.91 1.64 39.00
N LEU A 357 -10.02 1.58 38.01
CA LEU A 357 -8.89 0.65 37.87
C LEU A 357 -9.22 -0.84 37.72
N HIS A 358 -8.92 -1.37 36.53
CA HIS A 358 -7.73 -2.21 36.39
C HIS A 358 -7.05 -1.98 35.05
#